data_AF-A0AAV3ZGC4-F1
#
_entry.id   AF-A0AAV3ZGC4-F1
#
_cell.length_a   1.000
_cell.length_b   1.000
_cell.length_c   1.000
_cell.angle_alpha   90.00
_cell.angle_beta   90.00
_cell.angle_gamma   90.00
#
_symmetry.space_group_name_H-M   'P 1'
#
loop_
_entity.id
_entity.type
_entity.pdbx_description
1 polymer ?
#
loop_
_entity_poly.entity_id
_entity_poly.type
_entity_poly.pdbx_seq_one_letter_code
_entity_poly.pdbx_strand_id
1 'polypeptide(L)'
;MEVMVVVEGEEEEEMKQEEEEEEEEGGRGFLCLETRFTVSAADAELESYLSYAADPLLAVGCFVSFIAVVGLGGVCFRNQRLLNMIGRDTMFDSLDYYAGIEGTKKISKAWNAFMAYFECCGVDNYADFYNRPYWPPKSVKGIPIDLETPVICCKGNSSDYACATKGTANTDNNNMETVS
;
A
#
# COMPACT_ATOMS: atom_id res chain seq x y z
N MET A 1 41.55 -16.60 -25.58
CA MET A 1 40.19 -17.11 -25.81
C MET A 1 39.24 -16.10 -25.23
N GLU A 2 38.84 -15.15 -26.05
CA GLU A 2 37.73 -14.25 -25.79
C GLU A 2 36.44 -15.02 -26.09
N VAL A 3 35.46 -14.97 -25.19
CA VAL A 3 34.08 -15.30 -25.52
C VAL A 3 33.21 -14.15 -25.02
N MET A 4 32.67 -13.44 -26.01
CA MET A 4 31.73 -12.34 -25.93
C MET A 4 30.30 -12.85 -25.80
N VAL A 5 29.49 -12.12 -25.00
CA VAL A 5 28.10 -11.64 -25.23
C VAL A 5 27.03 -12.74 -25.42
N VAL A 6 25.89 -12.72 -24.71
CA VAL A 6 24.64 -12.02 -25.11
C VAL A 6 23.80 -11.73 -23.86
N VAL A 7 23.34 -10.47 -23.78
CA VAL A 7 22.27 -9.98 -22.89
C VAL A 7 21.04 -9.77 -23.77
N GLU A 8 19.95 -10.44 -23.44
CA GLU A 8 18.58 -10.16 -23.89
C GLU A 8 17.77 -9.93 -22.60
N GLY A 9 16.99 -8.87 -22.37
CA GLY A 9 16.37 -7.91 -23.27
C GLY A 9 14.86 -8.15 -23.32
N GLU A 10 14.07 -7.19 -22.82
CA GLU A 10 12.62 -6.99 -23.05
C GLU A 10 11.68 -7.92 -22.23
N GLU A 11 10.50 -7.52 -21.72
CA GLU A 11 9.46 -6.63 -22.26
C GLU A 11 8.76 -5.81 -21.14
N GLU A 12 8.60 -4.51 -21.37
CA GLU A 12 7.61 -3.63 -20.72
C GLU A 12 6.35 -3.62 -21.60
N GLU A 13 5.19 -3.98 -21.07
CA GLU A 13 3.91 -3.82 -21.80
C GLU A 13 3.12 -2.59 -21.32
N GLU A 14 3.24 -1.57 -22.17
CA GLU A 14 2.26 -0.58 -22.63
C GLU A 14 0.89 -0.45 -21.93
N MET A 15 0.69 0.71 -21.30
CA MET A 15 -0.62 1.31 -21.02
C MET A 15 -0.93 2.30 -22.15
N LYS A 16 -1.78 1.91 -23.11
CA LYS A 16 -2.21 2.76 -24.22
C LYS A 16 -3.33 3.72 -23.78
N GLN A 17 -3.01 5.01 -23.87
CA GLN A 17 -3.93 6.13 -24.04
C GLN A 17 -4.72 5.97 -25.35
N GLU A 18 -6.02 6.16 -25.30
CA GLU A 18 -6.85 6.49 -26.46
C GLU A 18 -7.44 7.88 -26.21
N GLU A 19 -6.89 8.86 -26.92
CA GLU A 19 -7.40 10.21 -27.08
C GLU A 19 -7.38 10.51 -28.59
N GLU A 20 -8.41 11.23 -29.04
CA GLU A 20 -8.60 11.90 -30.34
C GLU A 20 -8.88 11.07 -31.61
N GLU A 21 -10.07 11.30 -32.18
CA GLU A 21 -10.21 11.83 -33.54
C GLU A 21 -11.59 12.50 -33.73
N GLU A 22 -11.57 13.84 -33.85
CA GLU A 22 -12.46 14.65 -34.71
C GLU A 22 -12.18 14.24 -36.18
N GLU A 23 -12.97 14.38 -37.24
CA GLU A 23 -13.99 15.31 -37.75
C GLU A 23 -14.60 14.52 -38.98
N GLU A 24 -15.80 14.69 -39.52
CA GLU A 24 -16.21 15.79 -40.39
C GLU A 24 -17.61 15.51 -41.02
N GLU A 25 -18.27 16.61 -41.38
CA GLU A 25 -19.29 16.82 -42.43
C GLU A 25 -20.66 16.12 -42.42
N GLY A 26 -21.70 16.93 -42.21
CA GLY A 26 -23.09 16.57 -42.50
C GLY A 26 -24.01 17.79 -42.52
N GLY A 27 -23.73 18.75 -43.39
CA GLY A 27 -24.52 19.97 -43.55
C GLY A 27 -26.01 19.70 -43.83
N ARG A 28 -26.88 20.44 -43.13
CA ARG A 28 -28.28 20.68 -43.52
C ARG A 28 -28.86 21.90 -42.81
N GLY A 29 -29.09 22.94 -43.61
CA GLY A 29 -30.30 23.78 -43.52
C GLY A 29 -30.48 24.59 -42.25
N PHE A 30 -29.78 25.71 -42.16
CA PHE A 30 -30.10 26.81 -41.25
C PHE A 30 -31.39 27.50 -41.75
N LEU A 31 -32.54 27.12 -41.19
CA LEU A 31 -33.75 27.93 -41.26
C LEU A 31 -33.69 28.96 -40.13
N CYS A 32 -33.41 30.21 -40.50
CA CYS A 32 -33.64 31.36 -39.64
C CYS A 32 -35.14 31.42 -39.27
N LEU A 33 -35.48 31.02 -38.04
CA LEU A 33 -36.65 31.55 -37.34
C LEU A 33 -36.14 32.52 -36.28
N GLU A 34 -36.27 33.81 -36.55
CA GLU A 34 -36.20 34.85 -35.53
C GLU A 34 -37.39 34.68 -34.56
N THR A 35 -37.24 33.82 -33.56
CA THR A 35 -38.05 33.90 -32.34
C THR A 35 -37.46 35.00 -31.46
N ARG A 36 -37.93 36.23 -31.67
CA ARG A 36 -37.85 37.27 -30.63
C ARG A 36 -38.68 36.81 -29.44
N PHE A 37 -38.05 36.10 -28.51
CA PHE A 37 -38.62 35.78 -27.23
C PHE A 37 -38.53 37.04 -26.36
N THR A 38 -39.63 37.79 -26.28
CA THR A 38 -39.75 38.86 -25.30
C THR A 38 -39.86 38.21 -23.93
N VAL A 39 -38.76 38.19 -23.18
CA VAL A 39 -38.71 37.79 -21.77
C VAL A 39 -39.68 38.69 -21.02
N SER A 40 -40.76 38.06 -20.54
CA SER A 40 -41.77 38.70 -19.71
C SER A 40 -41.16 38.95 -18.33
N ALA A 41 -41.37 40.14 -17.76
CA ALA A 41 -40.84 40.56 -16.47
C ALA A 41 -41.30 39.71 -15.26
N ALA A 42 -42.07 38.63 -15.48
CA ALA A 42 -42.47 37.66 -14.47
C ALA A 42 -41.39 36.62 -14.12
N ASP A 43 -40.36 36.45 -14.96
CA ASP A 43 -39.32 35.43 -14.76
C ASP A 43 -38.21 35.88 -13.79
N ALA A 44 -38.06 37.18 -13.55
CA ALA A 44 -37.00 37.73 -12.68
C ALA A 44 -37.27 37.57 -11.18
N GLU A 45 -38.54 37.45 -10.76
CA GLU A 45 -38.87 37.29 -9.34
C GLU A 45 -38.64 35.85 -8.85
N LEU A 46 -38.83 34.85 -9.73
CA LEU A 46 -38.68 33.43 -9.42
C LEU A 46 -37.22 33.03 -9.18
N GLU A 47 -36.27 33.65 -9.91
CA GLU A 47 -34.83 33.43 -9.73
C GLU A 47 -34.35 33.86 -8.32
N SER A 48 -34.95 34.91 -7.74
CA SER A 48 -34.59 35.35 -6.39
C SER A 48 -35.06 34.38 -5.29
N TYR A 49 -36.20 33.70 -5.49
CA TYR A 49 -36.72 32.71 -4.54
C TYR A 49 -35.96 31.38 -4.60
N LEU A 50 -35.50 30.97 -5.78
CA LEU A 50 -34.68 29.77 -5.95
C LEU A 50 -33.31 29.91 -5.28
N SER A 51 -32.69 31.10 -5.35
CA SER A 51 -31.42 31.37 -4.65
C SER A 51 -31.57 31.32 -3.13
N TYR A 52 -32.67 31.84 -2.58
CA TYR A 52 -32.88 31.89 -1.13
C TYR A 52 -33.17 30.52 -0.50
N ALA A 53 -33.72 29.58 -1.28
CA ALA A 53 -33.99 28.22 -0.83
C ALA A 53 -32.79 27.25 -0.99
N ALA A 54 -31.81 27.60 -1.82
CA ALA A 54 -30.65 26.76 -2.08
C ALA A 54 -29.63 26.76 -0.92
N ASP A 55 -29.42 27.91 -0.29
CA ASP A 55 -28.47 28.10 0.82
C ASP A 55 -28.74 27.20 2.06
N PRO A 56 -29.98 27.10 2.60
CA PRO A 56 -30.23 26.23 3.75
C PRO A 56 -30.12 24.74 3.40
N LEU A 57 -30.43 24.34 2.17
CA LEU A 57 -30.30 22.97 1.70
C LEU A 57 -28.83 22.52 1.64
N LEU A 58 -27.95 23.40 1.14
CA LEU A 58 -26.51 23.15 1.14
C LEU A 58 -25.96 23.01 2.56
N ALA A 59 -26.38 23.91 3.48
CA ALA A 59 -25.95 23.88 4.88
C ALA A 59 -26.35 22.59 5.59
N VAL A 60 -27.59 22.12 5.40
CA VAL A 60 -28.07 20.85 5.97
C VAL A 60 -27.31 19.66 5.39
N GLY A 61 -27.05 19.67 4.07
CA GLY A 61 -26.25 18.63 3.41
C GLY A 61 -24.83 18.52 3.97
N CYS A 62 -24.14 19.65 4.14
CA CYS A 62 -22.81 19.69 4.76
C CYS A 62 -22.83 19.16 6.20
N PHE A 63 -23.85 19.49 6.97
CA PHE A 63 -23.96 19.05 8.37
C PHE A 63 -24.15 17.54 8.49
N VAL A 64 -25.01 16.96 7.65
CA VAL A 64 -25.22 15.49 7.61
C VAL A 64 -23.93 14.77 7.18
N SER A 65 -23.22 15.30 6.17
CA SER A 65 -21.92 14.75 5.75
C SER A 65 -20.89 14.78 6.88
N PHE A 66 -20.81 15.90 7.61
CA PHE A 66 -19.88 16.04 8.73
C PHE A 66 -20.17 15.04 9.85
N ILE A 67 -21.45 14.86 10.21
CA ILE A 67 -21.86 13.85 11.21
C ILE A 67 -21.50 12.44 10.74
N ALA A 68 -21.69 12.12 9.46
CA ALA A 68 -21.34 10.80 8.92
C ALA A 68 -19.82 10.54 8.98
N VAL A 69 -18.99 11.51 8.61
CA VAL A 69 -17.53 11.40 8.65
C VAL A 69 -17.02 11.27 10.08
N VAL A 70 -17.52 12.10 11.01
CA VAL A 70 -17.13 12.02 12.43
C VAL A 70 -17.62 10.73 13.07
N GLY A 71 -18.82 10.25 12.72
CA GLY A 71 -19.37 8.98 13.17
C GLY A 71 -18.53 7.78 12.71
N LEU A 72 -18.19 7.72 11.42
CA LEU A 72 -17.31 6.68 10.86
C LEU A 72 -15.91 6.77 11.45
N GLY A 73 -15.35 7.98 11.58
CA GLY A 73 -14.08 8.22 12.25
C GLY A 73 -14.06 7.72 13.69
N GLY A 74 -15.12 7.95 14.46
CA GLY A 74 -15.26 7.47 15.83
C GLY A 74 -15.37 5.95 15.94
N VAL A 75 -16.08 5.28 15.02
CA VAL A 75 -16.15 3.82 14.94
C VAL A 75 -14.78 3.22 14.59
N CYS A 76 -14.09 3.79 13.61
CA CYS A 76 -12.73 3.38 13.25
C CYS A 76 -11.76 3.56 14.43
N PHE A 77 -11.85 4.68 15.16
CA PHE A 77 -10.97 4.97 16.29
C PHE A 77 -11.17 4.00 17.46
N ARG A 78 -12.43 3.65 17.78
CA ARG A 78 -12.71 2.62 18.80
C ARG A 78 -12.24 1.24 18.37
N ASN A 79 -12.40 0.90 17.10
CA ASN A 79 -12.06 -0.42 16.58
C ASN A 79 -10.56 -0.57 16.30
N GLN A 80 -9.80 0.52 16.26
CA GLN A 80 -8.36 0.48 16.01
C GLN A 80 -7.60 -0.36 17.05
N ARG A 81 -8.05 -0.40 18.31
CA ARG A 81 -7.47 -1.31 19.32
C ARG A 81 -7.72 -2.78 18.99
N LEU A 82 -8.93 -3.13 18.52
CA LEU A 82 -9.27 -4.50 18.13
C LEU A 82 -8.59 -4.90 16.82
N LEU A 83 -8.54 -3.99 15.84
CA LEU A 83 -7.86 -4.20 14.56
C LEU A 83 -6.36 -4.36 14.74
N ASN A 84 -5.75 -3.61 15.66
CA ASN A 84 -4.33 -3.78 16.00
C ASN A 84 -4.06 -5.16 16.63
N MET A 85 -4.94 -5.65 17.52
CA MET A 85 -4.78 -7.00 18.09
C MET A 85 -4.96 -8.09 17.04
N ILE A 86 -6.05 -8.04 16.26
CA ILE A 86 -6.36 -9.05 15.24
C ILE A 86 -5.30 -9.05 14.13
N GLY A 87 -4.86 -7.85 13.70
CA GLY A 87 -3.79 -7.71 12.72
C GLY A 87 -2.47 -8.30 13.22
N ARG A 88 -2.17 -8.09 14.51
CA ARG A 88 -0.96 -8.64 15.14
C ARG A 88 -0.97 -10.16 15.20
N ASP A 89 -2.06 -10.76 15.69
CA ASP A 89 -2.16 -12.22 15.79
C ASP A 89 -2.09 -12.88 14.41
N THR A 90 -2.77 -12.29 13.41
CA THR A 90 -2.71 -12.78 12.03
C THR A 90 -1.31 -12.65 11.44
N MET A 91 -0.60 -11.55 11.71
CA MET A 91 0.80 -11.40 11.29
C MET A 91 1.69 -12.42 11.98
N PHE A 92 1.54 -12.61 13.29
CA PHE A 92 2.32 -13.56 14.07
C PHE A 92 2.12 -15.00 13.59
N ASP A 93 0.89 -15.40 13.26
CA ASP A 93 0.58 -16.71 12.69
C ASP A 93 1.19 -16.88 11.30
N SER A 94 1.27 -15.80 10.50
CA SER A 94 1.87 -15.86 9.17
C SER A 94 3.38 -16.16 9.19
N LEU A 95 4.06 -15.93 10.32
CA LEU A 95 5.46 -16.30 10.53
C LEU A 95 5.67 -17.82 10.52
N ASP A 96 4.64 -18.63 10.77
CA ASP A 96 4.73 -20.09 10.64
C ASP A 96 5.08 -20.54 9.23
N TYR A 97 4.92 -19.69 8.23
CA TYR A 97 5.28 -19.99 6.84
C TYR A 97 6.58 -19.32 6.39
N TYR A 98 7.21 -18.56 7.26
CA TYR A 98 8.46 -17.87 6.98
C TYR A 98 9.63 -18.86 6.96
N ALA A 99 10.40 -18.84 5.88
CA ALA A 99 11.51 -19.77 5.62
C ALA A 99 12.84 -19.06 5.36
N GLY A 100 12.97 -17.78 5.73
CA GLY A 100 14.18 -17.00 5.50
C GLY A 100 14.28 -16.32 4.13
N ILE A 101 15.47 -15.79 3.84
CA ILE A 101 15.76 -15.02 2.62
C ILE A 101 15.63 -15.84 1.33
N GLU A 102 15.87 -17.15 1.41
CA GLU A 102 15.75 -18.08 0.28
C GLU A 102 14.38 -18.78 0.22
N GLY A 103 13.45 -18.39 1.11
CA GLY A 103 12.11 -18.93 1.10
C GLY A 103 11.39 -18.65 -0.22
N THR A 104 10.97 -19.71 -0.91
CA THR A 104 10.26 -19.59 -2.20
C THR A 104 8.81 -19.13 -2.05
N LYS A 105 8.24 -19.26 -0.84
CA LYS A 105 6.86 -18.86 -0.54
C LYS A 105 6.72 -17.33 -0.61
N LYS A 106 5.60 -16.88 -1.17
CA LYS A 106 5.25 -15.43 -1.25
C LYS A 106 5.31 -14.74 0.11
N ILE A 107 4.87 -15.44 1.16
CA ILE A 107 4.87 -14.93 2.52
C ILE A 107 6.28 -14.63 3.05
N SER A 108 7.28 -15.46 2.73
CA SER A 108 8.67 -15.20 3.11
C SER A 108 9.20 -13.94 2.43
N LYS A 109 8.90 -13.76 1.14
CA LYS A 109 9.29 -12.54 0.40
C LYS A 109 8.61 -11.29 0.95
N ALA A 110 7.32 -11.38 1.28
CA ALA A 110 6.57 -10.30 1.90
C ALA A 110 7.17 -9.90 3.26
N TRP A 111 7.49 -10.89 4.11
CA TRP A 111 8.17 -10.67 5.38
C TRP A 111 9.55 -10.04 5.21
N ASN A 112 10.35 -10.50 4.25
CA ASN A 112 11.65 -9.89 3.96
C ASN A 112 11.50 -8.41 3.57
N ALA A 113 10.55 -8.09 2.68
CA ALA A 113 10.28 -6.72 2.28
C ALA A 113 9.78 -5.87 3.46
N PHE A 114 8.90 -6.41 4.29
CA PHE A 114 8.35 -5.74 5.47
C PHE A 114 9.46 -5.40 6.48
N MET A 115 10.29 -6.38 6.86
CA MET A 115 11.40 -6.18 7.78
C MET A 115 12.46 -5.22 7.23
N ALA A 116 12.75 -5.29 5.92
CA ALA A 116 13.68 -4.36 5.28
C ALA A 116 13.14 -2.92 5.27
N TYR A 117 11.84 -2.74 5.04
CA TYR A 117 11.21 -1.42 4.94
C TYR A 117 11.03 -0.74 6.30
N PHE A 118 10.56 -1.49 7.30
CA PHE A 118 10.31 -0.96 8.64
C PHE A 118 11.53 -1.05 9.56
N GLU A 119 12.64 -1.62 9.09
CA GLU A 119 13.86 -1.83 9.88
C GLU A 119 13.56 -2.55 11.20
N CYS A 120 12.68 -3.54 11.16
CA CYS A 120 12.25 -4.33 12.31
C CYS A 120 12.50 -5.82 12.10
N CYS A 121 12.42 -6.60 13.18
CA CYS A 121 12.69 -8.03 13.18
C CYS A 121 11.62 -8.82 13.90
N GLY A 122 10.66 -9.34 13.13
CA GLY A 122 9.50 -10.05 13.68
C GLY A 122 8.29 -9.13 13.81
N VAL A 123 7.32 -9.56 14.62
CA VAL A 123 6.10 -8.78 14.91
C VAL A 123 6.29 -7.98 16.17
N ASP A 124 6.66 -8.66 17.27
CA ASP A 124 6.99 -8.08 18.55
C ASP A 124 8.52 -7.99 18.72
N ASN A 125 9.25 -9.07 18.36
CA ASN A 125 10.71 -9.10 18.40
C ASN A 125 11.30 -10.31 17.65
N TYR A 126 12.62 -10.41 17.60
CA TYR A 126 13.32 -11.47 16.86
C TYR A 126 13.09 -12.89 17.43
N ALA A 127 12.66 -13.02 18.69
CA ALA A 127 12.32 -14.32 19.28
C ALA A 127 11.03 -14.89 18.70
N ASP A 128 10.23 -14.11 17.97
CA ASP A 128 9.00 -14.58 17.32
C ASP A 128 9.25 -15.69 16.28
N PHE A 129 10.48 -15.77 15.78
CA PHE A 129 10.90 -16.81 14.85
C PHE A 129 11.30 -18.12 15.56
N TYR A 130 11.45 -18.11 16.89
CA TYR A 130 11.80 -19.31 17.63
C TYR A 130 10.66 -20.34 17.58
N ASN A 131 11.04 -21.61 17.41
CA ASN A 131 10.12 -22.75 17.30
C ASN A 131 9.18 -22.72 16.07
N ARG A 132 9.46 -21.88 15.08
CA ARG A 132 8.68 -21.89 13.83
C ARG A 132 9.08 -23.09 12.96
N PRO A 133 8.13 -23.72 12.24
CA PRO A 133 8.39 -24.99 11.58
C PRO A 133 9.38 -24.92 10.41
N TYR A 134 9.57 -23.75 9.79
CA TYR A 134 10.50 -23.56 8.66
C TYR A 134 11.68 -22.63 9.00
N TRP A 135 11.87 -22.27 10.27
CA TRP A 135 12.96 -21.39 10.71
C TRP A 135 13.69 -21.97 11.94
N PRO A 136 15.03 -21.86 12.04
CA PRO A 136 15.95 -21.31 11.04
C PRO A 136 16.27 -22.29 9.89
N PRO A 137 16.62 -21.80 8.70
CA PRO A 137 17.14 -22.64 7.62
C PRO A 137 18.50 -23.21 8.01
N LYS A 138 18.79 -24.44 7.57
CA LYS A 138 20.07 -25.13 7.86
C LYS A 138 21.26 -24.54 7.10
N SER A 139 20.99 -23.86 6.00
CA SER A 139 21.99 -23.21 5.17
C SER A 139 21.40 -22.00 4.45
N VAL A 140 22.26 -21.06 4.10
CA VAL A 140 21.95 -19.91 3.23
C VAL A 140 22.96 -19.92 2.10
N LYS A 141 22.49 -19.94 0.85
CA LYS A 141 23.32 -20.08 -0.37
C LYS A 141 24.25 -21.31 -0.32
N GLY A 142 23.78 -22.39 0.31
CA GLY A 142 24.55 -23.63 0.47
C GLY A 142 25.62 -23.59 1.57
N ILE A 143 25.76 -22.47 2.30
CA ILE A 143 26.70 -22.35 3.43
C ILE A 143 25.95 -22.73 4.72
N PRO A 144 26.44 -23.73 5.49
CA PRO A 144 25.84 -24.07 6.78
C PRO A 144 26.08 -22.94 7.78
N ILE A 145 25.01 -22.44 8.40
CA ILE A 145 25.06 -21.31 9.31
C ILE A 145 23.99 -21.44 10.39
N ASP A 146 24.33 -21.04 11.62
CA ASP A 146 23.40 -21.03 12.76
C ASP A 146 22.90 -19.60 12.98
N LEU A 147 21.69 -19.33 12.49
CA LEU A 147 21.09 -17.99 12.51
C LEU A 147 20.31 -17.77 13.80
N GLU A 148 20.60 -16.65 14.46
CA GLU A 148 19.79 -16.13 15.58
C GLU A 148 18.59 -15.33 15.04
N THR A 149 18.81 -14.56 13.97
CA THR A 149 17.81 -13.67 13.37
C THR A 149 17.76 -13.84 11.85
N PRO A 150 16.67 -13.41 11.17
CA PRO A 150 16.68 -13.25 9.72
C PRO A 150 17.85 -12.43 9.18
N VAL A 151 18.49 -12.84 8.08
CA VAL A 151 19.58 -12.05 7.45
C VAL A 151 19.10 -10.66 7.02
N ILE A 152 17.83 -10.54 6.65
CA ILE A 152 17.23 -9.27 6.22
C ILE A 152 17.16 -8.22 7.33
N CYS A 153 17.30 -8.66 8.59
CA CYS A 153 17.36 -7.78 9.76
C CYS A 153 18.70 -7.07 9.94
N CYS A 154 19.72 -7.46 9.20
CA CYS A 154 21.05 -6.89 9.34
C CYS A 154 21.09 -5.42 8.95
N LYS A 155 21.81 -4.62 9.75
CA LYS A 155 22.09 -3.22 9.45
C LYS A 155 23.23 -3.15 8.42
N GLY A 156 22.86 -2.87 7.18
CA GLY A 156 23.81 -2.70 6.08
C GLY A 156 24.23 -4.01 5.38
N ASN A 157 25.18 -3.88 4.46
CA ASN A 157 25.63 -4.99 3.62
C ASN A 157 26.72 -5.80 4.33
N SER A 158 26.35 -6.95 4.89
CA SER A 158 27.28 -7.96 5.42
C SER A 158 27.30 -9.16 4.47
N SER A 159 28.48 -9.47 3.92
CA SER A 159 28.69 -10.63 3.04
C SER A 159 28.91 -11.93 3.82
N ASP A 160 29.20 -11.82 5.11
CA ASP A 160 29.58 -12.91 6.02
C ASP A 160 28.43 -13.37 6.94
N TYR A 161 27.25 -12.74 6.86
CA TYR A 161 26.06 -13.06 7.65
C TYR A 161 26.29 -12.99 9.18
N ALA A 162 27.42 -12.42 9.63
CA ALA A 162 27.77 -12.32 11.05
C ALA A 162 26.74 -11.49 11.83
N CYS A 163 26.14 -10.49 11.19
CA CYS A 163 25.06 -9.69 11.75
C CYS A 163 23.83 -10.50 12.17
N ALA A 164 23.62 -11.70 11.61
CA ALA A 164 22.45 -12.54 11.89
C ALA A 164 22.81 -13.88 12.57
N THR A 165 24.10 -14.14 12.77
CA THR A 165 24.61 -15.42 13.29
C THR A 165 24.60 -15.41 14.81
N LYS A 166 24.32 -16.59 15.39
CA LYS A 166 24.33 -16.78 16.84
C LYS A 166 25.64 -16.35 17.48
N GLY A 167 25.54 -15.54 18.54
CA GLY A 167 26.68 -15.00 19.29
C GLY A 167 27.38 -13.79 18.67
N THR A 168 26.98 -13.37 17.46
CA THR A 168 27.55 -12.20 16.76
C THR A 168 26.51 -11.14 16.42
N ALA A 169 25.24 -11.55 16.25
CA ALA A 169 24.10 -10.64 16.15
C ALA A 169 23.95 -9.80 17.44
N ASN A 170 23.80 -8.49 17.28
CA ASN A 170 23.55 -7.53 18.35
C ASN A 170 22.78 -6.31 17.81
N THR A 171 22.36 -5.41 18.71
CA THR A 171 21.62 -4.19 18.37
C THR A 171 22.39 -3.21 17.49
N ASP A 172 23.72 -3.31 17.40
CA ASP A 172 24.54 -2.37 16.62
C ASP A 172 24.61 -2.80 15.14
N ASN A 173 24.63 -4.12 14.87
CA ASN A 173 24.74 -4.68 13.52
C ASN A 173 23.44 -5.28 12.99
N ASN A 174 22.37 -5.29 13.79
CA ASN A 174 21.10 -5.90 13.46
C ASN A 174 19.94 -5.09 14.07
N ASN A 175 18.77 -5.13 13.44
CA ASN A 175 17.52 -4.54 13.92
C ASN A 175 16.82 -5.42 14.98
N MET A 176 17.57 -6.23 15.71
CA MET A 176 17.04 -7.01 16.82
C MET A 176 16.76 -6.09 18.00
N GLU A 177 15.51 -6.04 18.46
CA GLU A 177 15.17 -5.37 19.71
C GLU A 177 15.56 -6.27 20.89
N THR A 178 16.02 -5.67 21.99
CA THR A 178 16.33 -6.42 23.22
C THR A 178 15.04 -6.97 23.81
N VAL A 179 14.99 -8.28 24.06
CA VAL A 179 13.90 -8.90 24.83
C VAL A 179 14.01 -8.39 26.27
N SER A 180 13.15 -7.45 26.65
CA SER A 180 13.08 -6.88 28.00
C SER A 180 12.34 -7.78 28.97
#